data_AF-A0A4Q2V2S6-F1
#
_entry.id   AF-A0A4Q2V2S6-F1
#
_cell.length_a   1.000
_cell.length_b   1.000
_cell.length_c   1.000
_cell.angle_alpha   90.00
_cell.angle_beta   90.00
_cell.angle_gamma   90.00
#
_symmetry.space_group_name_H-M   'P 1'
#
loop_
_entity.id
_entity.type
_entity.pdbx_description
1 polymer ?
#
loop_
_entity_poly.entity_id
_entity_poly.type
_entity_poly.pdbx_seq_one_letter_code
_entity_poly.pdbx_strand_id
1 'polypeptide(L)'
;MLAETLAWGALCLLFISLPVLALGTLDPRAEHERITHVVLACPPGKESTGDCFEPLLMNQLAGFGTMATVESPDADEILSPLAHCDDTDYINYAKYRIPGTYPINRAEAICALWDCIMHLSDRFREGIAGARGLLDDKNNITKNETDLSKDNCAFVRLFRDKRRRTKCNAMEGLGQALHGVQELYTHSKAIAFYR
;
A
#
# COMPACT_ATOMS: atom_id res chain seq x y z
N MET A 1 -8.21 -3.66 -63.43
CA MET A 1 -6.85 -3.49 -62.87
C MET A 1 -6.99 -2.78 -61.54
N LEU A 2 -6.77 -3.55 -60.48
CA LEU A 2 -6.83 -3.17 -59.07
C LEU A 2 -5.51 -2.46 -58.72
N ALA A 3 -5.50 -1.15 -58.50
CA ALA A 3 -4.27 -0.49 -58.06
C ALA A 3 -4.43 0.90 -57.41
N GLU A 4 -5.51 1.24 -56.67
CA GLU A 4 -5.55 2.56 -55.99
C GLU A 4 -6.31 2.55 -54.64
N THR A 5 -5.93 1.70 -53.68
CA THR A 5 -6.51 1.76 -52.31
C THR A 5 -5.54 1.48 -51.15
N LEU A 6 -4.21 1.49 -51.34
CA LEU A 6 -3.25 1.07 -50.31
C LEU A 6 -2.20 2.13 -49.94
N ALA A 7 -2.59 3.39 -49.70
CA ALA A 7 -1.63 4.42 -49.27
C ALA A 7 -2.08 5.31 -48.10
N TRP A 8 -3.24 5.05 -47.46
CA TRP A 8 -3.73 5.86 -46.33
C TRP A 8 -3.86 5.08 -45.01
N GLY A 9 -3.24 3.89 -44.90
CA GLY A 9 -3.36 3.02 -43.73
C GLY A 9 -2.18 3.06 -42.74
N ALA A 10 -1.11 3.79 -43.02
CA ALA A 10 0.16 3.63 -42.30
C ALA A 10 0.62 4.84 -41.47
N LEU A 11 -0.17 5.91 -41.37
CA LEU A 11 0.26 7.16 -40.70
C LEU A 11 -0.65 7.60 -39.53
N CYS A 12 -1.33 6.65 -38.87
CA CYS A 12 -2.09 6.91 -37.64
C CYS A 12 -1.62 6.10 -36.41
N LEU A 13 -0.50 5.37 -36.51
CA LEU A 13 0.02 4.54 -35.42
C LEU A 13 1.21 5.16 -34.65
N LEU A 14 1.60 6.40 -34.95
CA LEU A 14 2.75 7.08 -34.32
C LEU A 14 2.37 8.11 -33.24
N PHE A 15 1.10 8.21 -32.86
CA PHE A 15 0.64 9.03 -31.72
C PHE A 15 -0.06 8.20 -30.65
N ILE A 16 0.37 6.95 -30.44
CA ILE A 16 0.16 6.34 -29.14
C ILE A 16 1.18 7.04 -28.24
N SER A 17 0.72 8.08 -27.54
CA SER A 17 1.42 8.57 -26.36
C SER A 17 1.72 7.33 -25.53
N LEU A 18 3.00 6.94 -25.45
CA LEU A 18 3.44 5.97 -24.46
C LEU A 18 2.82 6.46 -23.15
N PRO A 19 1.94 5.69 -22.50
CA PRO A 19 1.59 6.05 -21.14
C PRO A 19 2.93 6.20 -20.45
N VAL A 20 3.16 7.37 -19.83
CA VAL A 20 4.26 7.55 -18.91
C VAL A 20 4.25 6.29 -18.07
N LEU A 21 5.29 5.44 -18.21
CA LEU A 21 5.50 4.35 -17.28
C LEU A 21 5.58 5.05 -15.93
N ALA A 22 4.45 5.09 -15.22
CA ALA A 22 4.49 5.07 -13.78
C ALA A 22 5.41 3.89 -13.45
N LEU A 23 6.27 4.08 -12.47
CA LEU A 23 7.13 3.04 -11.96
C LEU A 23 6.26 2.02 -11.21
N GLY A 24 5.25 1.45 -11.88
CA GLY A 24 4.42 0.38 -11.37
C GLY A 24 5.23 -0.89 -11.56
N THR A 25 5.67 -1.47 -10.45
CA THR A 25 6.16 -2.84 -10.44
C THR A 25 5.07 -3.78 -10.98
N LEU A 26 5.49 -4.89 -11.59
CA LEU A 26 4.58 -5.86 -12.21
C LEU A 26 3.78 -6.69 -11.17
N ASP A 27 4.11 -6.57 -9.88
CA ASP A 27 3.34 -7.12 -8.75
C ASP A 27 3.47 -6.17 -7.54
N PRO A 28 2.46 -5.31 -7.27
CA PRO A 28 2.51 -4.33 -6.17
C PRO A 28 2.73 -5.01 -4.81
N ARG A 29 2.19 -6.21 -4.61
CA ARG A 29 2.35 -6.98 -3.37
C ARG A 29 3.82 -7.29 -3.07
N ALA A 30 4.56 -7.72 -4.08
CA ALA A 30 5.98 -8.04 -3.95
C ALA A 30 6.82 -6.78 -3.67
N GLU A 31 6.38 -5.62 -4.16
CA GLU A 31 7.00 -4.34 -3.84
C GLU A 31 6.75 -3.94 -2.38
N HIS A 32 5.51 -4.04 -1.90
CA HIS A 32 5.15 -3.75 -0.51
C HIS A 32 5.91 -4.64 0.48
N GLU A 33 5.98 -5.94 0.19
CA GLU A 33 6.81 -6.90 0.91
C GLU A 33 8.26 -6.38 0.98
N ARG A 34 8.88 -6.15 -0.19
CA ARG A 34 10.30 -5.81 -0.29
C ARG A 34 10.65 -4.51 0.44
N ILE A 35 9.85 -3.45 0.24
CA ILE A 35 10.07 -2.15 0.89
C ILE A 35 10.00 -2.33 2.41
N THR A 36 8.99 -3.04 2.90
CA THR A 36 8.81 -3.24 4.34
C THR A 36 9.96 -4.01 4.96
N HIS A 37 10.43 -5.10 4.33
CA HIS A 37 11.60 -5.85 4.79
C HIS A 37 12.86 -5.00 4.82
N VAL A 38 13.15 -4.25 3.76
CA VAL A 38 14.38 -3.44 3.66
C VAL A 38 14.42 -2.33 4.72
N VAL A 39 13.27 -1.74 5.04
CA VAL A 39 13.20 -0.59 5.95
C VAL A 39 13.04 -1.01 7.41
N LEU A 40 12.27 -2.06 7.70
CA LEU A 40 11.83 -2.36 9.06
C LEU A 40 12.35 -3.69 9.62
N ALA A 41 12.97 -4.58 8.85
CA ALA A 41 13.51 -5.82 9.39
C ALA A 41 14.82 -5.59 10.16
N CYS A 42 15.00 -6.33 11.25
CA CYS A 42 16.27 -6.32 11.96
C CYS A 42 17.39 -6.94 11.10
N PRO A 43 18.64 -6.44 11.20
CA PRO A 43 19.77 -7.08 10.55
C PRO A 43 19.91 -8.55 10.97
N PRO A 44 20.39 -9.44 10.09
CA PRO A 44 20.54 -10.87 10.42
C PRO A 44 21.33 -11.10 11.71
N GLY A 45 20.74 -11.87 12.63
CA GLY A 45 21.36 -12.21 13.92
C GLY A 45 21.40 -11.07 14.94
N LYS A 46 20.67 -9.97 14.72
CA LYS A 46 20.49 -8.90 15.71
C LYS A 46 19.09 -8.97 16.32
N GLU A 47 19.05 -8.96 17.65
CA GLU A 47 17.81 -8.77 18.39
C GLU A 47 17.34 -7.32 18.24
N SER A 48 16.03 -7.12 18.28
CA SER A 48 15.44 -5.79 18.19
C SER A 48 15.73 -4.96 19.43
N THR A 49 16.02 -3.67 19.23
CA THR A 49 16.04 -2.67 20.33
C THR A 49 14.78 -1.79 20.34
N GLY A 50 13.76 -2.17 19.55
CA GLY A 50 12.54 -1.39 19.32
C GLY A 50 12.57 -0.54 18.05
N ASP A 51 13.66 -0.58 17.29
CA ASP A 51 13.90 0.16 16.04
C ASP A 51 13.67 -0.67 14.77
N CYS A 52 13.53 -1.98 14.92
CA CYS A 52 13.28 -2.93 13.85
C CYS A 52 12.41 -4.10 14.33
N PHE A 53 11.84 -4.86 13.40
CA PHE A 53 11.08 -6.07 13.70
C PHE A 53 11.90 -7.33 13.45
N GLU A 54 11.85 -8.25 14.40
CA GLU A 54 12.49 -9.56 14.32
C GLU A 54 11.77 -10.48 13.32
N PRO A 55 12.42 -11.55 12.83
CA PRO A 55 11.91 -12.34 11.71
C PRO A 55 10.48 -12.86 11.87
N LEU A 56 10.09 -13.36 13.05
CA LEU A 56 8.73 -13.88 13.25
C LEU A 56 7.65 -12.80 13.08
N LEU A 57 7.90 -11.60 13.60
CA LEU A 57 6.97 -10.47 13.48
C LEU A 57 7.01 -9.88 12.07
N MET A 58 8.20 -9.80 11.46
CA MET A 58 8.34 -9.34 10.08
C MET A 58 7.56 -10.23 9.10
N ASN A 59 7.54 -11.55 9.30
CA ASN A 59 6.74 -12.46 8.47
C ASN A 59 5.23 -12.23 8.58
N GLN A 60 4.76 -11.72 9.72
CA GLN A 60 3.35 -11.35 9.89
C GLN A 60 3.03 -10.00 9.27
N LEU A 61 4.01 -9.09 9.28
CA LEU A 61 3.85 -7.74 8.75
C LEU A 61 3.93 -7.73 7.21
N ALA A 62 4.95 -8.37 6.65
CA ALA A 62 5.35 -8.29 5.24
C ALA A 62 5.74 -9.63 4.60
N GLY A 63 5.30 -10.76 5.17
CA GLY A 63 5.34 -12.06 4.50
C GLY A 63 6.73 -12.53 4.04
N PHE A 64 6.72 -13.56 3.19
CA PHE A 64 7.82 -13.99 2.33
C PHE A 64 7.20 -14.66 1.08
N GLY A 65 6.55 -13.87 0.22
CA GLY A 65 5.70 -14.36 -0.87
C GLY A 65 4.33 -14.87 -0.41
N THR A 66 3.87 -14.45 0.77
CA THR A 66 2.57 -14.79 1.36
C THR A 66 1.80 -13.51 1.67
N MET A 67 0.46 -13.53 1.64
CA MET A 67 -0.36 -12.36 1.96
C MET A 67 -0.34 -12.07 3.47
N ALA A 68 0.62 -11.24 3.88
CA ALA A 68 0.72 -10.71 5.23
C ALA A 68 -0.07 -9.39 5.32
N THR A 69 0.11 -8.61 6.38
CA THR A 69 -0.75 -7.44 6.60
C THR A 69 -0.57 -6.35 5.54
N VAL A 70 0.65 -6.09 5.11
CA VAL A 70 0.95 -4.98 4.20
C VAL A 70 0.49 -5.28 2.77
N GLU A 71 0.38 -6.54 2.38
CA GLU A 71 -0.13 -6.96 1.07
C GLU A 71 -1.64 -7.27 1.11
N SER A 72 -2.25 -7.34 2.30
CA SER A 72 -3.66 -7.75 2.42
C SER A 72 -4.67 -6.87 1.66
N PRO A 73 -4.51 -5.52 1.57
CA PRO A 73 -5.42 -4.69 0.79
C PRO A 73 -5.43 -5.03 -0.70
N ASP A 74 -4.30 -5.47 -1.28
CA ASP A 74 -4.21 -5.91 -2.68
C ASP A 74 -5.04 -7.16 -2.99
N ALA A 75 -5.56 -7.86 -1.98
CA ALA A 75 -6.48 -8.98 -2.15
C ALA A 75 -7.93 -8.63 -1.80
N ASP A 76 -8.15 -8.01 -0.65
CA ASP A 76 -9.50 -7.78 -0.12
C ASP A 76 -10.12 -6.45 -0.57
N GLU A 77 -9.28 -5.47 -0.88
CA GLU A 77 -9.64 -4.07 -1.13
C GLU A 77 -9.11 -3.58 -2.49
N ILE A 78 -8.79 -4.49 -3.43
CA ILE A 78 -8.15 -4.19 -4.73
C ILE A 78 -8.85 -3.13 -5.60
N LEU A 79 -10.13 -2.86 -5.35
CA LEU A 79 -10.93 -1.84 -6.06
C LEU A 79 -11.29 -0.65 -5.16
N SER A 80 -10.63 -0.49 -4.02
CA SER A 80 -10.89 0.55 -3.03
C SER A 80 -9.87 1.69 -3.20
N PRO A 81 -10.27 2.83 -3.80
CA PRO A 81 -9.36 3.96 -3.98
C PRO A 81 -8.73 4.46 -2.68
N LEU A 82 -9.45 4.32 -1.55
CA LEU A 82 -8.96 4.74 -0.24
C LEU A 82 -7.87 3.81 0.33
N ALA A 83 -7.91 2.51 -0.01
CA ALA A 83 -6.89 1.56 0.44
C ALA A 83 -5.57 1.77 -0.32
N HIS A 84 -5.68 2.13 -1.61
CA HIS A 84 -4.55 2.32 -2.53
C HIS A 84 -4.15 3.80 -2.74
N CYS A 85 -4.79 4.73 -2.02
CA CYS A 85 -4.54 6.17 -2.16
C CYS A 85 -4.54 6.65 -3.63
N ASP A 86 -5.50 6.13 -4.40
CA ASP A 86 -5.69 6.48 -5.80
C ASP A 86 -6.14 7.94 -5.97
N ASP A 87 -5.96 8.48 -7.18
CA ASP A 87 -6.44 9.80 -7.58
C ASP A 87 -5.89 10.98 -6.75
N THR A 88 -4.75 10.79 -6.05
CA THR A 88 -4.11 11.84 -5.25
C THR A 88 -3.14 12.73 -6.04
N ASP A 89 -2.98 12.47 -7.35
CA ASP A 89 -2.05 13.18 -8.22
C ASP A 89 -2.73 14.14 -9.21
N TYR A 90 -2.03 15.21 -9.56
CA TYR A 90 -2.52 16.20 -10.54
C TYR A 90 -1.35 16.78 -11.31
N ILE A 91 -1.48 16.86 -12.63
CA ILE A 91 -0.50 17.54 -13.49
C ILE A 91 -1.19 18.70 -14.20
N ASN A 92 -0.66 19.91 -14.03
CA ASN A 92 -1.10 21.07 -14.80
C ASN A 92 -0.57 20.99 -16.24
N TYR A 93 -1.30 20.30 -17.11
CA TYR A 93 -0.92 20.10 -18.52
C TYR A 93 -0.63 21.41 -19.24
N ALA A 94 -1.43 22.46 -19.01
CA ALA A 94 -1.22 23.78 -19.60
C ALA A 94 0.13 24.40 -19.19
N LYS A 95 0.49 24.33 -17.89
CA LYS A 95 1.78 24.80 -17.37
C LYS A 95 2.97 24.11 -18.05
N TYR A 96 2.83 22.82 -18.36
CA TYR A 96 3.88 22.01 -18.96
C TYR A 96 3.78 21.84 -20.49
N ARG A 97 2.86 22.55 -21.15
CA ARG A 97 2.60 22.45 -22.60
C ARG A 97 2.27 21.02 -23.08
N ILE A 98 1.63 20.23 -22.23
CA ILE A 98 1.09 18.92 -22.57
C ILE A 98 -0.29 19.14 -23.21
N PRO A 99 -0.58 18.59 -24.40
CA PRO A 99 -1.91 18.69 -25.00
C PRO A 99 -3.00 18.02 -24.16
N GLY A 100 -4.19 18.63 -24.09
CA GLY A 100 -5.36 18.09 -23.39
C GLY A 100 -5.49 18.55 -21.94
N THR A 101 -6.24 17.78 -21.15
CA THR A 101 -6.51 18.04 -19.72
C THR A 101 -6.18 16.79 -18.90
N TYR A 102 -5.67 17.00 -17.68
CA TYR A 102 -5.54 15.91 -16.71
C TYR A 102 -6.94 15.41 -16.30
N PRO A 103 -7.14 14.10 -16.04
CA PRO A 103 -8.46 13.54 -15.74
C PRO A 103 -9.15 14.16 -14.52
N ILE A 104 -8.38 14.55 -13.51
CA ILE A 104 -8.87 15.27 -12.34
C ILE A 104 -8.22 16.65 -12.23
N ASN A 105 -8.86 17.56 -11.51
CA ASN A 105 -8.33 18.89 -11.22
C ASN A 105 -7.56 18.93 -9.88
N ARG A 106 -6.82 20.01 -9.63
CA ARG A 106 -5.99 20.17 -8.43
C ARG A 106 -6.78 20.08 -7.12
N ALA A 107 -8.02 20.58 -7.10
CA ALA A 107 -8.83 20.56 -5.89
C ALA A 107 -9.31 19.14 -5.58
N GLU A 108 -9.72 18.38 -6.60
CA GLU A 108 -10.09 16.96 -6.47
C GLU A 108 -8.92 16.13 -5.94
N ALA A 109 -7.73 16.27 -6.51
CA ALA A 109 -6.54 15.55 -6.06
C ALA A 109 -6.16 15.87 -4.59
N ILE A 110 -6.35 17.13 -4.15
CA ILE A 110 -6.12 17.51 -2.76
C ILE A 110 -7.16 16.90 -1.83
N CYS A 111 -8.43 16.85 -2.22
CA CYS A 111 -9.47 16.19 -1.45
C CYS A 111 -9.18 14.69 -1.30
N ALA A 112 -8.86 14.00 -2.41
CA ALA A 112 -8.47 12.60 -2.39
C ALA A 112 -7.26 12.33 -1.50
N LEU A 113 -6.24 13.22 -1.54
CA LEU A 113 -5.07 13.11 -0.67
C LEU A 113 -5.44 13.22 0.82
N TRP A 114 -6.33 14.15 1.17
CA TRP A 114 -6.81 14.27 2.55
C TRP A 114 -7.59 13.04 2.98
N ASP A 115 -8.45 12.51 2.12
CA ASP A 115 -9.23 11.30 2.41
C ASP A 115 -8.31 10.09 2.61
N CYS A 116 -7.29 9.92 1.77
CA CYS A 116 -6.22 8.92 1.97
C CYS A 116 -5.53 9.11 3.33
N ILE A 117 -5.02 10.31 3.65
CA ILE A 117 -4.32 10.56 4.92
C ILE A 117 -5.22 10.25 6.13
N MET A 118 -6.51 10.61 6.07
CA MET A 118 -7.47 10.30 7.13
C MET A 118 -7.70 8.79 7.24
N HIS A 119 -7.89 8.10 6.12
CA HIS A 119 -8.04 6.65 6.08
C HIS A 119 -6.85 5.94 6.73
N LEU A 120 -5.62 6.27 6.33
CA LEU A 120 -4.40 5.67 6.88
C LEU A 120 -4.22 5.98 8.36
N SER A 121 -4.58 7.20 8.78
CA SER A 121 -4.58 7.59 10.20
C SER A 121 -5.55 6.73 11.01
N ASP A 122 -6.73 6.43 10.46
CA ASP A 122 -7.73 5.60 11.14
C ASP A 122 -7.27 4.14 11.21
N ARG A 123 -6.70 3.57 10.14
CA ARG A 123 -6.07 2.24 10.17
C ARG A 123 -4.97 2.14 11.23
N PHE A 124 -4.11 3.15 11.32
CA PHE A 124 -3.08 3.19 12.34
C PHE A 124 -3.66 3.27 13.76
N ARG A 125 -4.73 4.05 13.97
CA ARG A 125 -5.45 4.11 15.25
C ARG A 125 -6.13 2.79 15.60
N GLU A 126 -6.68 2.06 14.63
CA GLU A 126 -7.20 0.70 14.84
C GLU A 126 -6.09 -0.23 15.34
N GLY A 127 -4.88 -0.10 14.78
CA GLY A 127 -3.69 -0.81 15.25
C GLY A 127 -3.32 -0.47 16.70
N ILE A 128 -3.29 0.83 17.05
CA ILE A 128 -3.04 1.28 18.43
C ILE A 128 -4.12 0.76 19.39
N ALA A 129 -5.40 0.83 19.00
CA ALA A 129 -6.50 0.32 19.81
C ALA A 129 -6.37 -1.20 20.01
N GLY A 130 -5.99 -1.91 18.96
CA GLY A 130 -5.61 -3.31 19.00
C GLY A 130 -4.52 -3.56 20.02
N ALA A 131 -3.42 -2.81 19.98
CA ALA A 131 -2.25 -3.00 20.84
C ALA A 131 -2.52 -2.87 22.35
N ARG A 132 -3.63 -2.22 22.77
CA ARG A 132 -3.97 -2.06 24.19
C ARG A 132 -4.12 -3.38 24.94
N GLY A 133 -4.61 -4.44 24.30
CA GLY A 133 -4.76 -5.75 24.92
C GLY A 133 -3.46 -6.57 25.00
N LEU A 134 -2.32 -6.04 24.51
CA LEU A 134 -1.03 -6.75 24.58
C LEU A 134 -0.51 -6.77 26.02
N LEU A 135 -1.01 -5.84 26.83
CA LEU A 135 -0.71 -5.70 28.23
C LEU A 135 -1.99 -5.96 29.05
N ASP A 136 -1.81 -6.49 30.26
CA ASP A 136 -2.88 -6.59 31.25
C ASP A 136 -3.06 -5.25 32.01
N ASP A 137 -4.05 -5.19 32.91
CA ASP A 137 -4.35 -3.99 33.71
C ASP A 137 -3.20 -3.54 34.64
N LYS A 138 -2.15 -4.36 34.77
CA LYS A 138 -0.93 -4.09 35.55
C LYS A 138 0.28 -3.79 34.66
N ASN A 139 0.07 -3.62 33.35
CA ASN A 139 1.10 -3.43 32.32
C ASN A 139 2.05 -4.63 32.12
N ASN A 140 1.64 -5.85 32.48
CA ASN A 140 2.41 -7.05 32.15
C ASN A 140 2.01 -7.56 30.76
N ILE A 141 2.96 -8.21 30.07
CA ILE A 141 2.69 -8.83 28.77
C ILE A 141 1.66 -9.96 28.90
N THR A 142 0.57 -9.85 28.15
CA THR A 142 -0.45 -10.90 28.04
C THR A 142 0.04 -11.98 27.07
N LYS A 143 0.73 -13.00 27.60
CA LYS A 143 1.41 -14.03 26.79
C LYS A 143 0.57 -14.64 25.65
N ASN A 144 -0.70 -14.96 25.90
CA ASN A 144 -1.56 -15.57 24.88
C ASN A 144 -1.95 -14.59 23.75
N GLU A 145 -1.93 -13.30 24.05
CA GLU A 145 -2.22 -12.23 23.09
C GLU A 145 -0.97 -11.80 22.30
N THR A 146 0.24 -12.16 22.75
CA THR A 146 1.52 -11.75 22.14
C THR A 146 2.33 -12.89 21.52
N ASP A 147 2.09 -14.15 21.88
CA ASP A 147 2.88 -15.31 21.42
C ASP A 147 2.72 -15.55 19.90
N LEU A 148 3.75 -15.23 19.12
CA LEU A 148 3.83 -15.42 17.66
C LEU A 148 4.27 -16.84 17.25
N SER A 149 4.67 -17.70 18.18
CA SER A 149 5.26 -19.02 17.86
C SER A 149 4.22 -20.13 17.63
N LYS A 150 2.98 -19.93 18.08
CA LYS A 150 1.95 -20.99 18.11
C LYS A 150 0.85 -20.83 17.07
N ASP A 151 0.39 -19.60 16.84
CA ASP A 151 -0.50 -19.33 15.72
C ASP A 151 -0.18 -18.00 15.05
N ASN A 152 -0.11 -18.07 13.73
CA ASN A 152 -0.01 -16.92 12.85
C ASN A 152 -1.37 -16.24 12.72
N CYS A 153 -1.34 -14.93 12.53
CA CYS A 153 -2.50 -14.17 12.13
C CYS A 153 -2.76 -14.37 10.63
N ALA A 154 -4.04 -14.38 10.25
CA ALA A 154 -4.47 -14.40 8.86
C ALA A 154 -5.23 -13.10 8.60
N PHE A 155 -4.80 -12.37 7.57
CA PHE A 155 -5.26 -11.00 7.32
C PHE A 155 -6.20 -10.89 6.13
N VAL A 156 -6.05 -11.78 5.14
CA VAL A 156 -7.01 -11.92 4.05
C VAL A 156 -8.37 -12.36 4.59
N ARG A 157 -9.44 -11.65 4.22
CA ARG A 157 -10.80 -11.74 4.76
C ARG A 157 -11.36 -13.16 4.73
N LEU A 158 -11.02 -13.92 3.69
CA LEU A 158 -11.46 -15.31 3.53
C LEU A 158 -10.87 -16.26 4.60
N PHE A 159 -9.67 -15.94 5.09
CA PHE A 159 -8.92 -16.74 6.06
C PHE A 159 -8.84 -16.07 7.44
N ARG A 160 -9.38 -14.86 7.58
CA ARG A 160 -9.30 -14.05 8.79
C ARG A 160 -10.01 -14.74 9.95
N ASP A 161 -9.30 -14.91 11.06
CA ASP A 161 -9.87 -15.50 12.27
C ASP A 161 -11.00 -14.60 12.81
N LYS A 162 -12.14 -15.22 13.14
CA LYS A 162 -13.28 -14.54 13.77
C LYS A 162 -12.99 -14.15 15.23
N ARG A 163 -12.05 -14.83 15.89
CA ARG A 163 -11.58 -14.51 17.24
C ARG A 163 -10.26 -13.76 17.15
N ARG A 164 -10.36 -12.47 16.81
CA ARG A 164 -9.17 -11.66 16.54
C ARG A 164 -8.39 -11.36 17.82
N ARG A 165 -7.27 -12.05 18.00
CA ARG A 165 -6.29 -11.71 19.03
C ARG A 165 -5.77 -10.30 18.84
N THR A 166 -5.45 -9.68 19.95
CA THR A 166 -4.95 -8.32 20.08
C THR A 166 -3.76 -8.04 19.16
N LYS A 167 -2.74 -8.91 19.14
CA LYS A 167 -1.57 -8.75 18.24
C LYS A 167 -1.97 -8.69 16.76
N CYS A 168 -2.97 -9.46 16.35
CA CYS A 168 -3.43 -9.46 14.96
C CYS A 168 -4.11 -8.13 14.62
N ASN A 169 -4.84 -7.54 15.56
CA ASN A 169 -5.44 -6.20 15.38
C ASN A 169 -4.37 -5.12 15.27
N ALA A 170 -3.37 -5.18 16.15
CA ALA A 170 -2.25 -4.25 16.12
C ALA A 170 -1.51 -4.31 14.78
N MET A 171 -1.17 -5.52 14.33
CA MET A 171 -0.47 -5.72 13.07
C MET A 171 -1.31 -5.34 11.85
N GLU A 172 -2.60 -5.71 11.79
CA GLU A 172 -3.45 -5.36 10.64
C GLU A 172 -3.58 -3.86 10.47
N GLY A 173 -3.84 -3.11 11.54
CA GLY A 173 -3.91 -1.64 11.47
C GLY A 173 -2.58 -0.99 11.07
N LEU A 174 -1.45 -1.49 11.61
CA LEU A 174 -0.12 -1.02 11.22
C LEU A 174 0.19 -1.33 9.75
N GLY A 175 -0.03 -2.58 9.33
CA GLY A 175 0.28 -3.04 7.99
C GLY A 175 -0.57 -2.38 6.92
N GLN A 176 -1.88 -2.20 7.16
CA GLN A 176 -2.76 -1.48 6.24
C GLN A 176 -2.40 0.01 6.13
N ALA A 177 -1.98 0.64 7.24
CA ALA A 177 -1.47 2.01 7.17
C ALA A 177 -0.14 2.08 6.38
N LEU A 178 0.78 1.13 6.60
CA LEU A 178 2.04 1.06 5.85
C LEU A 178 1.81 0.80 4.36
N HIS A 179 0.85 -0.05 4.02
CA HIS A 179 0.43 -0.33 2.64
C HIS A 179 0.09 0.98 1.92
N GLY A 180 -0.89 1.73 2.43
CA GLY A 180 -1.31 2.96 1.77
C GLY A 180 -0.26 4.09 1.81
N VAL A 181 0.63 4.10 2.81
CA VAL A 181 1.81 4.99 2.77
C VAL A 181 2.69 4.61 1.59
N GLN A 182 2.99 3.34 1.39
CA GLN A 182 3.81 2.89 0.26
C GLN A 182 3.13 3.25 -1.06
N GLU A 183 1.84 2.96 -1.21
CA GLU A 183 1.02 3.35 -2.37
C GLU A 183 1.13 4.84 -2.70
N LEU A 184 1.02 5.70 -1.69
CA LEU A 184 1.15 7.15 -1.87
C LEU A 184 2.52 7.57 -2.44
N TYR A 185 3.60 6.86 -2.11
CA TYR A 185 4.96 7.19 -2.56
C TYR A 185 5.40 6.44 -3.82
N THR A 186 4.87 5.24 -4.09
CA THR A 186 5.28 4.39 -5.22
C THR A 186 4.31 4.48 -6.39
N HIS A 187 3.02 4.62 -6.12
CA HIS A 187 1.95 4.55 -7.13
C HIS A 187 1.27 5.91 -7.37
N SER A 188 1.26 6.82 -6.39
CA SER A 188 0.79 8.19 -6.60
C SER A 188 1.92 9.16 -6.96
N LYS A 189 1.76 9.95 -8.03
CA LYS A 189 2.71 11.03 -8.37
C LYS A 189 2.49 12.30 -7.53
N ALA A 190 1.92 12.15 -6.33
CA ALA A 190 1.40 13.24 -5.51
C ALA A 190 2.45 14.29 -5.10
N ILE A 191 3.74 13.93 -5.07
CA ILE A 191 4.77 14.77 -4.43
C ILE A 191 5.45 15.76 -5.40
N ALA A 192 5.36 15.55 -6.71
CA ALA A 192 6.19 16.30 -7.66
C ALA A 192 5.57 17.58 -8.26
N PHE A 193 4.25 17.84 -8.11
CA PHE A 193 3.57 18.81 -9.00
C PHE A 193 2.77 19.93 -8.31
N TYR A 194 2.82 20.03 -6.98
CA TYR A 194 2.13 21.11 -6.26
C TYR A 194 2.90 22.45 -6.18
N ARG A 195 4.07 22.56 -6.83
CA ARG A 195 4.84 23.81 -6.99
C ARG A 195 4.71 24.38 -8.41
#